data_AF-A0AAW6U1E8-F1
#
_entry.id   AF-A0AAW6U1E8-F1
#
_cell.length_a   1.000
_cell.length_b   1.000
_cell.length_c   1.000
_cell.angle_alpha   90.00
_cell.angle_beta   90.00
_cell.angle_gamma   90.00
#
_symmetry.space_group_name_H-M   'P 1'
#
loop_
_entity.id
_entity.type
_entity.pdbx_description
1 polymer ?
#
loop_
_entity_poly.entity_id
_entity_poly.type
_entity_poly.pdbx_seq_one_letter_code
_entity_poly.pdbx_strand_id
1 'polypeptide(L)'
;MKKMLFLVLVVSVFVVNSAWADYLVGSADITRVNGYYGGRGGEFTLYNVNLTTAGYSSATSNVLSSLGSSFQTFCLETDEYVLPPTHVEQVWVNESGLTGSQAVYGGANSTTADPLDYRTAYLYTQFATDQLSGYAYTGTVGGLTRSQTAAALQRVIWAIEDEGGSDFAVNFMDTPLNSDQQVLANQWMTEAGAAGWTSIGNVRVLNLWSNTALTARQDMLYLVPVPGAALLGFLGFGWAGLKLRKRV
;
A
#
# COMPACT_ATOMS: atom_id res chain seq x y z
N MET A 1 37.15 -17.72 51.62
CA MET A 1 37.47 -17.07 50.32
C MET A 1 36.57 -17.67 49.24
N LYS A 2 35.41 -17.07 48.96
CA LYS A 2 34.52 -17.50 47.86
C LYS A 2 34.46 -16.38 46.84
N LYS A 3 35.08 -16.60 45.68
CA LYS A 3 35.08 -15.69 44.54
C LYS A 3 33.70 -15.79 43.87
N MET A 4 32.87 -14.75 43.95
CA MET A 4 31.68 -14.63 43.11
C MET A 4 32.11 -14.08 41.75
N LEU A 5 32.02 -14.93 40.74
CA LEU A 5 32.22 -14.59 39.34
C LEU A 5 30.99 -13.84 38.85
N PHE A 6 31.13 -12.58 38.45
CA PHE A 6 30.08 -11.83 37.76
C PHE A 6 29.97 -12.35 36.33
N LEU A 7 28.83 -12.95 35.99
CA LEU A 7 28.47 -13.33 34.62
C LEU A 7 28.06 -12.06 33.85
N VAL A 8 28.90 -11.60 32.93
CA VAL A 8 28.53 -10.54 31.98
C VAL A 8 27.63 -11.15 30.92
N LEU A 9 26.37 -10.74 30.89
CA LEU A 9 25.40 -11.15 29.89
C LEU A 9 25.62 -10.29 28.64
N VAL A 10 26.37 -10.82 27.67
CA VAL A 10 26.53 -10.22 26.35
C VAL A 10 25.20 -10.39 25.59
N VAL A 11 24.41 -9.33 25.53
CA VAL A 11 23.24 -9.26 24.65
C VAL A 11 23.75 -9.00 23.24
N SER A 12 23.99 -10.07 22.49
CA SER A 12 24.25 -10.01 21.06
C SER A 12 22.96 -9.63 20.35
N VAL A 13 22.75 -8.33 20.09
CA VAL A 13 21.69 -7.88 19.18
C VAL A 13 22.12 -8.31 17.79
N PHE A 14 21.61 -9.45 17.32
CA PHE A 14 21.64 -9.80 15.91
C PHE A 14 20.71 -8.84 15.18
N VAL A 15 21.24 -7.71 14.72
CA VAL A 15 20.57 -6.91 13.68
C VAL A 15 20.75 -7.69 12.39
N VAL A 16 19.84 -8.61 12.13
CA VAL A 16 19.74 -9.24 10.81
C VAL A 16 19.15 -8.18 9.90
N ASN A 17 20.00 -7.43 9.20
CA ASN A 17 19.56 -6.70 8.02
C ASN A 17 19.29 -7.76 6.97
N SER A 18 18.04 -8.23 6.87
CA SER A 18 17.61 -8.94 5.67
C SER A 18 17.77 -7.97 4.51
N ALA A 19 18.74 -8.25 3.63
CA ALA A 19 18.78 -7.62 2.32
C ALA A 19 17.53 -8.14 1.59
N TRP A 20 16.48 -7.32 1.57
CA TRP A 20 15.25 -7.64 0.87
C TRP A 20 15.53 -7.47 -0.62
N ALA A 21 15.59 -8.60 -1.32
CA ALA A 21 15.68 -8.65 -2.77
C ALA A 21 14.27 -8.90 -3.31
N ASP A 22 13.96 -8.30 -4.45
CA ASP A 22 12.68 -8.52 -5.12
C ASP A 22 12.43 -10.02 -5.31
N TYR A 23 11.19 -10.45 -5.08
CA TYR A 23 10.83 -11.86 -5.17
C TYR A 23 9.58 -12.09 -6.01
N LEU A 24 9.62 -13.16 -6.82
CA LEU A 24 8.51 -13.61 -7.64
C LEU A 24 7.46 -14.32 -6.77
N VAL A 25 6.21 -13.86 -6.83
CA VAL A 25 5.08 -14.48 -6.11
C VAL A 25 4.17 -15.31 -7.02
N GLY A 26 4.58 -15.49 -8.27
CA GLY A 26 3.87 -16.28 -9.28
C GLY A 26 3.00 -15.38 -10.17
N SER A 27 1.82 -15.86 -10.54
CA SER A 27 0.85 -15.12 -11.33
C SER A 27 -0.26 -14.52 -10.45
N ALA A 28 -1.11 -13.69 -11.05
CA ALA A 28 -2.29 -13.16 -10.40
C ALA A 28 -3.43 -12.95 -11.40
N ASP A 29 -4.64 -12.92 -10.89
CA ASP A 29 -5.81 -12.46 -11.62
C ASP A 29 -6.28 -11.11 -11.06
N ILE A 30 -6.83 -10.28 -11.95
CA ILE A 30 -7.24 -8.92 -11.65
C ILE A 30 -8.69 -8.74 -12.08
N THR A 31 -9.51 -8.18 -11.21
CA THR A 31 -10.88 -7.78 -11.52
C THR A 31 -11.22 -6.44 -10.85
N ARG A 32 -12.45 -5.95 -11.03
CA ARG A 32 -12.99 -4.79 -10.31
C ARG A 32 -14.36 -5.13 -9.75
N VAL A 33 -14.65 -4.62 -8.56
CA VAL A 33 -15.97 -4.76 -7.93
C VAL A 33 -16.86 -3.61 -8.37
N ASN A 34 -18.06 -3.91 -8.87
CA ASN A 34 -18.99 -2.86 -9.26
C ASN A 34 -19.30 -1.95 -8.06
N GLY A 35 -19.20 -0.64 -8.26
CA GLY A 35 -19.37 0.36 -7.20
C GLY A 35 -18.11 0.67 -6.38
N TYR A 36 -16.95 0.09 -6.69
CA TYR A 36 -15.67 0.38 -6.00
C TYR A 36 -14.73 1.23 -6.87
N TYR A 37 -15.24 1.77 -7.97
CA TYR A 37 -14.44 2.48 -8.93
C TYR A 37 -15.22 3.51 -9.74
N GLY A 38 -14.52 4.52 -10.26
CA GLY A 38 -15.08 5.56 -11.13
C GLY A 38 -14.20 5.74 -12.35
N GLY A 39 -14.76 5.52 -13.55
CA GLY A 39 -13.98 5.61 -14.77
C GLY A 39 -12.89 4.53 -14.86
N ARG A 40 -11.67 4.93 -15.22
CA ARG A 40 -10.49 4.03 -15.22
C ARG A 40 -9.80 3.93 -13.86
N GLY A 41 -10.08 4.86 -12.94
CA GLY A 41 -9.52 4.85 -11.59
C GLY A 41 -10.40 4.18 -10.52
N GLY A 42 -9.82 3.98 -9.34
CA GLY A 42 -10.46 3.36 -8.19
C GLY A 42 -9.87 2.00 -7.83
N GLU A 43 -10.60 1.21 -7.06
CA GLU A 43 -10.07 -0.05 -6.55
C GLU A 43 -10.02 -1.14 -7.63
N PHE A 44 -8.93 -1.89 -7.61
CA PHE A 44 -8.73 -3.14 -8.32
C PHE A 44 -8.68 -4.28 -7.29
N THR A 45 -9.21 -5.43 -7.66
CA THR A 45 -9.14 -6.64 -6.83
C THR A 45 -8.10 -7.58 -7.41
N LEU A 46 -7.01 -7.78 -6.67
CA LEU A 46 -6.01 -8.79 -6.97
C LEU A 46 -6.36 -10.09 -6.23
N TYR A 47 -6.34 -11.21 -6.93
CA TYR A 47 -6.65 -12.54 -6.39
C TYR A 47 -5.85 -13.64 -7.10
N ASN A 48 -5.93 -14.87 -6.61
CA ASN A 48 -5.13 -16.00 -7.10
C ASN A 48 -3.61 -15.73 -7.11
N VAL A 49 -3.14 -14.93 -6.16
CA VAL A 49 -1.74 -14.55 -5.98
C VAL A 49 -1.23 -15.15 -4.66
N ASN A 50 0.04 -15.60 -4.63
CA ASN A 50 0.64 -16.18 -3.42
C ASN A 50 1.10 -15.10 -2.43
N LEU A 51 0.16 -14.26 -2.01
CA LEU A 51 0.35 -13.19 -1.02
C LEU A 51 -0.67 -13.32 0.11
N THR A 52 -0.25 -12.96 1.31
CA THR A 52 -1.10 -13.01 2.50
C THR A 52 -1.81 -11.68 2.71
N THR A 53 -3.09 -11.74 3.11
CA THR A 53 -3.88 -10.54 3.43
C THR A 53 -4.00 -10.31 4.94
N ALA A 54 -3.16 -10.95 5.76
CA ALA A 54 -3.29 -10.91 7.22
C ALA A 54 -3.15 -9.50 7.84
N GLY A 55 -2.60 -8.54 7.11
CA GLY A 55 -2.49 -7.13 7.50
C GLY A 55 -3.63 -6.24 7.00
N TYR A 56 -4.54 -6.77 6.17
CA TYR A 56 -5.67 -6.02 5.62
C TYR A 56 -6.90 -6.11 6.52
N SER A 57 -7.72 -5.08 6.50
CA SER A 57 -9.08 -5.13 7.04
C SER A 57 -9.97 -6.03 6.19
N SER A 58 -11.04 -6.58 6.77
CA SER A 58 -12.11 -7.25 6.03
C SER A 58 -12.86 -6.32 5.05
N ALA A 59 -12.74 -4.99 5.20
CA ALA A 59 -13.33 -4.03 4.27
C ALA A 59 -12.56 -3.94 2.93
N THR A 60 -11.30 -4.37 2.92
CA THR A 60 -10.34 -4.23 1.81
C THR A 60 -9.68 -5.54 1.42
N SER A 61 -10.00 -6.64 2.11
CA SER A 61 -9.62 -8.00 1.73
C SER A 61 -10.83 -8.90 1.66
N ASN A 62 -10.80 -9.87 0.75
CA ASN A 62 -11.83 -10.89 0.59
C ASN A 62 -13.25 -10.32 0.41
N VAL A 63 -13.35 -9.12 -0.17
CA VAL A 63 -14.63 -8.40 -0.38
C VAL A 63 -15.57 -9.15 -1.32
N LEU A 64 -15.01 -9.96 -2.23
CA LEU A 64 -15.73 -10.93 -3.04
C LEU A 64 -15.44 -12.33 -2.50
N SER A 65 -16.39 -12.88 -1.72
CA SER A 65 -16.25 -14.21 -1.09
C SER A 65 -16.02 -15.35 -2.09
N SER A 66 -16.39 -15.17 -3.36
CA SER A 66 -16.20 -16.14 -4.43
C SER A 66 -14.75 -16.25 -4.95
N LEU A 67 -13.87 -15.30 -4.63
CA LEU A 67 -12.50 -15.26 -5.18
C LEU A 67 -11.43 -15.86 -4.25
N GLY A 68 -11.82 -16.30 -3.05
CA GLY A 68 -10.85 -16.73 -2.03
C GLY A 68 -10.00 -15.55 -1.54
N SER A 69 -8.70 -15.81 -1.29
CA SER A 69 -7.74 -14.80 -0.82
C SER A 69 -7.56 -13.69 -1.86
N SER A 70 -8.02 -12.49 -1.54
CA SER A 70 -7.98 -11.32 -2.41
C SER A 70 -7.86 -10.04 -1.62
N PHE A 71 -7.34 -8.98 -2.24
CA PHE A 71 -7.22 -7.66 -1.63
C PHE A 71 -7.48 -6.54 -2.63
N GLN A 72 -7.83 -5.37 -2.11
CA GLN A 72 -8.03 -4.17 -2.90
C GLN A 72 -6.73 -3.40 -3.04
N THR A 73 -6.48 -2.92 -4.25
CA THR A 73 -5.28 -2.17 -4.63
C THR A 73 -5.63 -1.06 -5.63
N PHE A 74 -4.65 -0.23 -5.95
CA PHE A 74 -4.76 0.89 -6.87
C PHE A 74 -3.62 0.82 -7.88
N CYS A 75 -3.85 1.42 -9.04
CA CYS A 75 -2.81 1.67 -10.02
C CYS A 75 -1.78 2.62 -9.44
N LEU A 76 -0.49 2.36 -9.66
CA LEU A 76 0.56 3.31 -9.31
C LEU A 76 0.77 4.34 -10.42
N GLU A 77 0.75 3.89 -11.68
CA GLU A 77 1.15 4.67 -12.85
C GLU A 77 0.00 4.87 -13.83
N THR A 78 0.23 5.66 -14.88
CA THR A 78 -0.80 6.04 -15.87
C THR A 78 -0.53 5.58 -17.31
N ASP A 79 0.72 5.28 -17.65
CA ASP A 79 1.16 4.81 -18.96
C ASP A 79 1.15 3.28 -19.08
N GLU A 80 1.21 2.57 -17.95
CA GLU A 80 0.91 1.16 -17.86
C GLU A 80 -0.57 0.89 -17.57
N TYR A 81 -1.13 -0.17 -18.17
CA TYR A 81 -2.53 -0.48 -17.98
C TYR A 81 -2.82 -1.98 -17.98
N VAL A 82 -3.88 -2.32 -17.26
CA VAL A 82 -4.56 -3.61 -17.31
C VAL A 82 -6.01 -3.36 -17.73
N LEU A 83 -6.61 -4.33 -18.42
CA LEU A 83 -8.03 -4.30 -18.78
C LEU A 83 -8.75 -5.42 -18.06
N PRO A 84 -9.25 -5.20 -16.84
CA PRO A 84 -9.91 -6.26 -16.07
C PRO A 84 -11.26 -6.67 -16.70
N PRO A 85 -11.65 -7.95 -16.56
CA PRO A 85 -10.90 -9.02 -15.91
C PRO A 85 -9.71 -9.50 -16.76
N THR A 86 -8.55 -9.71 -16.13
CA THR A 86 -7.34 -10.18 -16.83
C THR A 86 -6.47 -11.04 -15.93
N HIS A 87 -5.64 -11.87 -16.56
CA HIS A 87 -4.55 -12.62 -15.94
C HIS A 87 -3.20 -11.92 -16.20
N VAL A 88 -2.28 -12.00 -15.24
CA VAL A 88 -0.86 -11.64 -15.41
C VAL A 88 0.03 -12.82 -15.04
N GLU A 89 1.03 -13.10 -15.86
CA GLU A 89 1.85 -14.31 -15.73
C GLU A 89 2.92 -14.20 -14.63
N GLN A 90 3.40 -12.98 -14.35
CA GLN A 90 4.40 -12.77 -13.30
C GLN A 90 4.06 -11.54 -12.46
N VAL A 91 4.17 -11.70 -11.15
CA VAL A 91 4.03 -10.64 -10.15
C VAL A 91 5.27 -10.68 -9.27
N TRP A 92 6.00 -9.57 -9.25
CA TRP A 92 7.17 -9.41 -8.40
C TRP A 92 6.82 -8.44 -7.28
N VAL A 93 7.15 -8.79 -6.05
CA VAL A 93 7.12 -7.84 -4.94
C VAL A 93 8.45 -7.12 -4.93
N ASN A 94 8.43 -5.82 -5.19
CA ASN A 94 9.63 -5.00 -5.18
C ASN A 94 9.96 -4.60 -3.74
N GLU A 95 11.10 -5.01 -3.21
CA GLU A 95 11.48 -4.72 -1.82
C GLU A 95 12.72 -3.84 -1.69
N SER A 96 13.13 -3.17 -2.77
CA SER A 96 14.51 -2.67 -2.96
C SER A 96 15.05 -1.74 -1.86
N GLY A 97 15.57 -2.33 -0.78
CA GLY A 97 16.56 -1.73 0.13
C GLY A 97 16.34 -0.27 0.56
N LEU A 98 17.44 0.49 0.65
CA LEU A 98 17.52 1.84 1.25
C LEU A 98 16.71 2.93 0.52
N THR A 99 16.30 2.71 -0.73
CA THR A 99 15.46 3.60 -1.54
C THR A 99 13.98 3.23 -1.51
N GLY A 100 13.63 2.07 -0.94
CA GLY A 100 12.26 1.58 -0.86
C GLY A 100 11.84 0.79 -2.10
N SER A 101 10.54 0.56 -2.21
CA SER A 101 9.88 -0.15 -3.30
C SER A 101 9.59 0.82 -4.44
N GLN A 102 9.64 0.36 -5.68
CA GLN A 102 9.58 1.24 -6.85
C GLN A 102 8.84 0.60 -8.03
N ALA A 103 8.33 1.43 -8.93
CA ALA A 103 7.96 1.00 -10.26
C ALA A 103 9.20 0.84 -11.13
N VAL A 104 9.37 -0.30 -11.81
CA VAL A 104 10.68 -0.70 -12.37
C VAL A 104 11.08 0.13 -13.60
N TYR A 105 10.11 0.55 -14.40
CA TYR A 105 10.36 1.42 -15.56
C TYR A 105 9.95 2.88 -15.35
N GLY A 106 9.37 3.18 -14.19
CA GLY A 106 8.72 4.47 -13.94
C GLY A 106 7.48 4.65 -14.81
N GLY A 107 6.76 5.74 -14.56
CA GLY A 107 5.46 5.98 -15.20
C GLY A 107 5.50 7.16 -16.16
N ALA A 108 4.39 7.87 -16.32
CA ALA A 108 4.31 9.02 -17.22
C ALA A 108 5.31 10.14 -16.86
N ASN A 109 5.82 10.14 -15.63
CA ASN A 109 6.80 11.09 -15.11
C ASN A 109 8.27 10.74 -15.43
N SER A 110 8.59 9.51 -15.84
CA SER A 110 9.94 8.96 -15.87
C SER A 110 10.09 7.87 -16.94
N THR A 111 11.32 7.45 -17.23
CA THR A 111 11.61 6.24 -18.05
C THR A 111 12.61 5.33 -17.35
N THR A 112 12.80 5.60 -16.06
CA THR A 112 13.69 4.90 -15.15
C THR A 112 12.94 4.63 -13.86
N ALA A 113 13.43 3.67 -13.08
CA ALA A 113 12.78 3.26 -11.84
C ALA A 113 12.32 4.45 -10.99
N ASP A 114 11.04 4.43 -10.59
CA ASP A 114 10.37 5.50 -9.84
C ASP A 114 10.03 5.03 -8.42
N PRO A 115 10.76 5.50 -7.39
CA PRO A 115 10.53 5.11 -6.01
C PRO A 115 9.17 5.56 -5.48
N LEU A 116 8.45 4.64 -4.85
CA LEU A 116 7.16 4.91 -4.22
C LEU A 116 7.27 6.04 -3.19
N ASP A 117 6.43 7.06 -3.33
CA ASP A 117 6.39 8.16 -2.35
C ASP A 117 5.82 7.68 -1.01
N TYR A 118 6.45 8.11 0.09
CA TYR A 118 6.02 7.75 1.44
C TYR A 118 4.60 8.26 1.77
N ARG A 119 4.12 9.31 1.11
CA ARG A 119 2.75 9.86 1.24
C ARG A 119 1.72 8.91 0.64
N THR A 120 2.00 8.32 -0.53
CA THR A 120 1.16 7.27 -1.11
C THR A 120 1.16 6.03 -0.23
N ALA A 121 2.34 5.61 0.25
CA ALA A 121 2.44 4.48 1.16
C ALA A 121 1.65 4.70 2.46
N TYR A 122 1.65 5.93 3.00
CA TYR A 122 0.82 6.30 4.14
C TYR A 122 -0.68 6.12 3.85
N LEU A 123 -1.18 6.75 2.78
CA LEU A 123 -2.60 6.69 2.41
C LEU A 123 -3.05 5.26 2.10
N TYR A 124 -2.22 4.48 1.42
CA TYR A 124 -2.51 3.07 1.13
C TYR A 124 -2.51 2.23 2.40
N THR A 125 -1.62 2.49 3.36
CA THR A 125 -1.65 1.82 4.67
C THR A 125 -2.94 2.12 5.41
N GLN A 126 -3.35 3.39 5.47
CA GLN A 126 -4.61 3.78 6.11
C GLN A 126 -5.81 3.14 5.38
N PHE A 127 -5.79 3.10 4.04
CA PHE A 127 -6.82 2.45 3.24
C PHE A 127 -6.92 0.94 3.53
N ALA A 128 -5.81 0.22 3.35
CA ALA A 128 -5.74 -1.23 3.49
C ALA A 128 -6.15 -1.69 4.90
N THR A 129 -5.93 -0.86 5.91
CA THR A 129 -6.28 -1.14 7.31
C THR A 129 -7.62 -0.57 7.77
N ASP A 130 -8.43 0.00 6.86
CA ASP A 130 -9.75 0.57 7.17
C ASP A 130 -9.68 1.74 8.17
N GLN A 131 -8.66 2.58 8.03
CA GLN A 131 -8.37 3.74 8.89
C GLN A 131 -8.33 5.07 8.11
N LEU A 132 -8.35 5.05 6.76
CA LEU A 132 -8.34 6.27 5.97
C LEU A 132 -9.62 7.10 6.21
N SER A 133 -9.46 8.24 6.88
CA SER A 133 -10.57 9.14 7.20
C SER A 133 -11.26 9.63 5.93
N GLY A 134 -12.60 9.71 5.95
CA GLY A 134 -13.40 10.15 4.81
C GLY A 134 -13.60 9.11 3.70
N TYR A 135 -12.89 7.97 3.74
CA TYR A 135 -13.08 6.90 2.75
C TYR A 135 -14.37 6.10 3.04
N ALA A 136 -15.18 5.84 2.02
CA ALA A 136 -16.46 5.14 2.16
C ALA A 136 -16.30 3.62 2.04
N TYR A 137 -15.75 2.97 3.08
CA TYR A 137 -15.59 1.50 3.10
C TYR A 137 -16.92 0.75 3.07
N THR A 138 -17.93 1.29 3.75
CA THR A 138 -19.31 0.79 3.74
C THR A 138 -20.29 1.96 3.59
N GLY A 139 -21.33 1.79 2.77
CA GLY A 139 -22.35 2.82 2.55
C GLY A 139 -21.78 4.09 1.91
N THR A 140 -22.02 5.24 2.54
CA THR A 140 -21.61 6.57 2.06
C THR A 140 -21.00 7.39 3.19
N VAL A 141 -19.95 8.16 2.90
CA VAL A 141 -19.30 9.09 3.84
C VAL A 141 -19.29 10.48 3.22
N GLY A 142 -19.80 11.49 3.93
CA GLY A 142 -19.91 12.85 3.38
C GLY A 142 -20.76 12.95 2.11
N GLY A 143 -21.72 12.04 1.92
CA GLY A 143 -22.53 11.96 0.69
C GLY A 143 -21.83 11.26 -0.48
N LEU A 144 -20.56 10.85 -0.32
CA LEU A 144 -19.80 10.13 -1.33
C LEU A 144 -19.93 8.62 -1.14
N THR A 145 -20.13 7.92 -2.25
CA THR A 145 -20.12 6.46 -2.34
C THR A 145 -18.68 5.91 -2.39
N ARG A 146 -18.51 4.60 -2.17
CA ARG A 146 -17.21 3.93 -2.27
C ARG A 146 -16.50 4.16 -3.61
N SER A 147 -17.22 4.07 -4.73
CA SER A 147 -16.66 4.35 -6.05
C SER A 147 -16.13 5.77 -6.18
N GLN A 148 -16.82 6.75 -5.58
CA GLN A 148 -16.42 8.15 -5.61
C GLN A 148 -15.19 8.41 -4.75
N THR A 149 -15.12 7.84 -3.54
CA THR A 149 -13.95 7.97 -2.67
C THR A 149 -12.75 7.17 -3.23
N ALA A 150 -12.99 6.02 -3.87
CA ALA A 150 -11.97 5.25 -4.58
C ALA A 150 -11.39 6.02 -5.78
N ALA A 151 -12.24 6.64 -6.60
CA ALA A 151 -11.81 7.47 -7.72
C ALA A 151 -10.99 8.68 -7.24
N ALA A 152 -11.40 9.32 -6.13
CA ALA A 152 -10.65 10.40 -5.51
C ALA A 152 -9.28 9.92 -5.01
N LEU A 153 -9.21 8.74 -4.36
CA LEU A 153 -7.95 8.20 -3.86
C LEU A 153 -6.99 7.84 -5.00
N GLN A 154 -7.49 7.25 -6.09
CA GLN A 154 -6.67 6.98 -7.28
C GLN A 154 -6.07 8.27 -7.87
N ARG A 155 -6.85 9.36 -7.93
CA ARG A 155 -6.37 10.66 -8.39
C ARG A 155 -5.31 11.25 -7.46
N VAL A 156 -5.46 11.07 -6.15
CA VAL A 156 -4.45 11.50 -5.17
C VAL A 156 -3.16 10.70 -5.32
N ILE A 157 -3.24 9.39 -5.54
CA ILE A 157 -2.05 8.54 -5.77
C ILE A 157 -1.29 9.05 -6.99
N TRP A 158 -1.95 9.20 -8.15
CA TRP A 158 -1.29 9.73 -9.35
C TRP A 158 -0.72 11.13 -9.16
N ALA A 159 -1.39 11.99 -8.39
CA ALA A 159 -0.88 13.32 -8.11
C ALA A 159 0.34 13.33 -7.17
N ILE A 160 0.45 12.35 -6.26
CA ILE A 160 1.59 12.23 -5.33
C ILE A 160 2.81 11.63 -6.05
N GLU A 161 2.58 10.62 -6.88
CA GLU A 161 3.64 9.98 -7.69
C GLU A 161 4.01 10.80 -8.95
N ASP A 162 3.59 12.06 -9.04
CA ASP A 162 3.87 12.95 -10.18
C ASP A 162 3.43 12.41 -11.57
N GLU A 163 2.51 11.45 -11.62
CA GLU A 163 1.92 10.86 -12.83
C GLU A 163 0.98 11.82 -13.58
N GLY A 164 0.82 13.03 -13.06
CA GLY A 164 -0.10 14.05 -13.56
C GLY A 164 -1.44 14.07 -12.82
N GLY A 165 -2.39 14.81 -13.36
CA GLY A 165 -3.73 14.90 -12.76
C GLY A 165 -3.81 15.61 -11.40
N SER A 166 -2.79 16.40 -11.03
CA SER A 166 -2.75 17.18 -9.78
C SER A 166 -3.78 18.31 -9.73
N ASP A 167 -4.28 18.76 -10.88
CA ASP A 167 -5.50 19.56 -10.95
C ASP A 167 -6.74 18.66 -10.88
N PHE A 168 -7.32 18.54 -9.68
CA PHE A 168 -8.50 17.72 -9.44
C PHE A 168 -9.79 18.25 -10.11
N ALA A 169 -9.79 19.48 -10.64
CA ALA A 169 -10.94 20.03 -11.36
C ALA A 169 -11.06 19.51 -12.80
N VAL A 170 -9.97 18.99 -13.39
CA VAL A 170 -9.98 18.43 -14.74
C VAL A 170 -10.22 16.92 -14.74
N ASN A 171 -10.89 16.42 -15.78
CA ASN A 171 -10.93 14.98 -16.03
C ASN A 171 -9.53 14.49 -16.41
N PHE A 172 -9.04 13.47 -15.71
CA PHE A 172 -7.74 12.85 -15.94
C PHE A 172 -7.93 11.34 -15.92
N MET A 173 -7.39 10.64 -16.92
CA MET A 173 -7.53 9.19 -17.08
C MET A 173 -8.98 8.71 -16.95
N ASP A 174 -9.92 9.43 -17.58
CA ASP A 174 -11.37 9.19 -17.50
C ASP A 174 -11.92 9.07 -16.07
N THR A 175 -11.25 9.69 -15.10
CA THR A 175 -11.59 9.66 -13.67
C THR A 175 -11.93 11.08 -13.22
N PRO A 176 -13.13 11.60 -13.59
CA PRO A 176 -13.56 12.93 -13.18
C PRO A 176 -13.95 12.93 -11.69
N LEU A 177 -13.66 14.04 -11.00
CA LEU A 177 -14.04 14.26 -9.61
C LEU A 177 -15.08 15.39 -9.53
N ASN A 178 -16.18 15.16 -8.82
CA ASN A 178 -17.11 16.22 -8.44
C ASN A 178 -16.51 17.12 -7.34
N SER A 179 -17.20 18.22 -6.99
CA SER A 179 -16.70 19.19 -5.99
C SER A 179 -16.36 18.55 -4.64
N ASP A 180 -17.19 17.63 -4.16
CA ASP A 180 -17.00 17.00 -2.85
C ASP A 180 -15.80 16.02 -2.88
N GLN A 181 -15.62 15.31 -3.99
CA GLN A 181 -14.44 14.46 -4.24
C GLN A 181 -13.15 15.30 -4.33
N GLN A 182 -13.20 16.49 -4.93
CA GLN A 182 -12.06 17.40 -5.00
C GLN A 182 -11.66 17.91 -3.61
N VAL A 183 -12.64 18.24 -2.77
CA VAL A 183 -12.38 18.61 -1.37
C VAL A 183 -11.72 17.45 -0.61
N LEU A 184 -12.25 16.24 -0.76
CA LEU A 184 -11.68 15.05 -0.12
C LEU A 184 -10.26 14.74 -0.61
N ALA A 185 -10.01 14.85 -1.92
CA ALA A 185 -8.68 14.65 -2.50
C ALA A 185 -7.66 15.65 -1.92
N ASN A 186 -8.03 16.93 -1.83
CA ASN A 186 -7.18 17.96 -1.21
C ASN A 186 -6.94 17.71 0.29
N GLN A 187 -7.93 17.17 1.01
CA GLN A 187 -7.77 16.77 2.41
C GLN A 187 -6.74 15.66 2.55
N TRP A 188 -6.79 14.61 1.72
CA TRP A 188 -5.80 13.53 1.76
C TRP A 188 -4.40 13.99 1.35
N MET A 189 -4.26 14.89 0.37
CA MET A 189 -2.96 15.51 0.04
C MET A 189 -2.36 16.23 1.26
N THR A 190 -3.19 16.98 1.99
CA THR A 190 -2.77 17.71 3.19
C THR A 190 -2.45 16.76 4.35
N GLU A 191 -3.30 15.76 4.58
CA GLU A 191 -3.14 14.74 5.61
C GLU A 191 -1.83 13.96 5.42
N ALA A 192 -1.58 13.47 4.20
CA ALA A 192 -0.37 12.71 3.88
C ALA A 192 0.90 13.57 4.03
N GLY A 193 0.87 14.84 3.62
CA GLY A 193 1.98 15.77 3.81
C GLY A 193 2.24 16.14 5.28
N ALA A 194 1.22 16.08 6.14
CA ALA A 194 1.30 16.40 7.57
C ALA A 194 1.50 15.17 8.48
N ALA A 195 1.44 13.94 7.93
CA ALA A 195 1.48 12.70 8.70
C ALA A 195 2.80 12.45 9.44
N GLY A 196 3.87 13.19 9.10
CA GLY A 196 5.21 12.96 9.65
C GLY A 196 5.83 11.61 9.23
N TRP A 197 5.22 10.97 8.24
CA TRP A 197 5.67 9.71 7.66
C TRP A 197 6.88 9.98 6.76
N THR A 198 7.93 9.18 6.85
CA THR A 198 9.20 9.43 6.13
C THR A 198 9.75 8.20 5.41
N SER A 199 9.01 7.09 5.42
CA SER A 199 9.36 5.85 4.73
C SER A 199 8.12 5.18 4.18
N ILE A 200 8.27 4.28 3.22
CA ILE A 200 7.13 3.52 2.66
C ILE A 200 6.53 2.48 3.63
N GLY A 201 7.10 2.34 4.83
CA GLY A 201 6.66 1.35 5.82
C GLY A 201 6.61 -0.07 5.25
N ASN A 202 5.45 -0.72 5.36
CA ASN A 202 5.24 -2.08 4.85
C ASN A 202 4.55 -2.11 3.48
N VAL A 203 4.37 -0.97 2.83
CA VAL A 203 3.82 -0.93 1.48
C VAL A 203 4.89 -1.33 0.49
N ARG A 204 4.52 -2.10 -0.53
CA ARG A 204 5.36 -2.53 -1.64
C ARG A 204 4.60 -2.30 -2.94
N VAL A 205 5.34 -1.97 -3.99
CA VAL A 205 4.92 -2.04 -5.37
C VAL A 205 4.99 -3.49 -5.82
N LEU A 206 3.90 -3.95 -6.42
CA LEU A 206 3.82 -5.17 -7.19
C LEU A 206 4.12 -4.78 -8.63
N ASN A 207 5.22 -5.29 -9.18
CA ASN A 207 5.49 -5.14 -10.61
C ASN A 207 4.86 -6.30 -11.38
N LEU A 208 3.94 -5.98 -12.28
CA LEU A 208 3.15 -6.97 -13.00
C LEU A 208 3.68 -7.14 -14.42
N TRP A 209 3.76 -8.39 -14.89
CA TRP A 209 4.26 -8.72 -16.21
C TRP A 209 3.34 -9.70 -16.90
N SER A 210 3.11 -9.48 -18.18
CA SER A 210 2.26 -10.37 -18.97
C SER A 210 2.96 -11.64 -19.44
N ASN A 211 4.29 -11.72 -19.36
CA ASN A 211 5.05 -12.88 -19.82
C ASN A 211 6.46 -12.90 -19.23
N THR A 212 7.17 -14.01 -19.46
CA THR A 212 8.59 -14.17 -19.09
C THR A 212 9.54 -13.25 -19.85
N ALA A 213 9.09 -12.62 -20.94
CA ALA A 213 9.84 -11.59 -21.65
C ALA A 213 9.68 -10.19 -21.01
N LEU A 214 9.04 -10.12 -19.83
CA LEU A 214 8.88 -8.91 -19.03
C LEU A 214 8.21 -7.78 -19.84
N THR A 215 7.10 -8.11 -20.51
CA THR A 215 6.20 -7.07 -21.05
C THR A 215 5.35 -6.49 -19.91
N ALA A 216 5.66 -5.25 -19.53
CA ALA A 216 5.12 -4.58 -18.35
C ALA A 216 3.59 -4.42 -18.38
N ARG A 217 3.02 -4.37 -17.19
CA ARG A 217 1.59 -4.24 -16.90
C ARG A 217 1.49 -3.42 -15.62
N GLN A 218 0.38 -2.68 -15.53
CA GLN A 218 0.08 -1.77 -14.44
C GLN A 218 0.59 -2.23 -13.07
N ASP A 219 1.55 -1.48 -12.54
CA ASP A 219 2.09 -1.62 -11.21
C ASP A 219 1.03 -1.29 -10.15
N MET A 220 1.01 -2.07 -9.08
CA MET A 220 -0.05 -2.03 -8.06
C MET A 220 0.53 -2.03 -6.65
N LEU A 221 -0.25 -1.57 -5.67
CA LEU A 221 0.19 -1.51 -4.27
C LEU A 221 -0.16 -2.77 -3.47
N TYR A 222 0.71 -3.13 -2.52
CA TYR A 222 0.50 -4.24 -1.59
C TYR A 222 1.00 -3.89 -0.19
N LEU A 223 0.24 -4.25 0.84
CA LEU A 223 0.61 -4.08 2.24
C LEU A 223 1.14 -5.40 2.78
N VAL A 224 2.46 -5.47 2.99
CA VAL A 224 3.10 -6.62 3.64
C VAL A 224 2.64 -6.69 5.10
N PRO A 225 2.06 -7.81 5.57
CA PRO A 225 1.68 -7.93 6.97
C PRO A 225 2.90 -7.88 7.88
N VAL A 226 2.82 -7.07 8.94
CA VAL A 226 3.89 -7.02 9.96
C VAL A 226 3.92 -8.35 10.71
N PRO A 227 5.10 -9.00 10.86
CA PRO A 227 5.20 -10.16 11.74
C PRO A 227 4.73 -9.78 13.15
N GLY A 228 3.71 -10.46 13.68
CA GLY A 228 3.07 -10.11 14.96
C GLY A 228 4.02 -9.99 16.16
N ALA A 229 5.24 -10.54 16.06
CA ALA A 229 6.32 -10.36 17.03
C ALA A 229 6.79 -8.90 17.18
N ALA A 230 6.76 -8.09 16.11
CA ALA A 230 7.12 -6.66 16.20
C ALA A 230 6.07 -5.88 17.01
N LEU A 231 4.78 -6.16 16.78
CA LEU A 231 3.67 -5.58 17.56
C LEU A 231 3.73 -5.97 19.04
N LEU A 232 4.03 -7.25 19.34
CA LEU A 232 4.26 -7.73 20.71
C LEU A 232 5.50 -7.12 21.36
N GLY A 233 6.55 -6.84 20.58
CA GLY A 233 7.74 -6.13 21.03
C GLY A 233 7.41 -4.71 21.52
N PHE A 234 6.66 -3.93 20.73
CA PHE A 234 6.25 -2.58 21.13
C PHE A 234 5.33 -2.57 22.37
N LEU A 235 4.40 -3.52 22.47
CA LEU A 235 3.53 -3.66 23.66
C LEU A 235 4.31 -4.16 24.89
N GLY A 236 5.27 -5.06 24.71
CA GLY A 236 6.13 -5.59 25.76
C GLY A 236 7.05 -4.54 26.38
N PHE A 237 7.65 -3.68 25.56
CA PHE A 237 8.49 -2.57 26.04
C PHE A 237 7.68 -1.44 26.69
N GLY A 238 6.45 -1.16 26.21
CA GLY A 238 5.55 -0.19 26.85
C GLY A 238 5.18 -0.58 28.28
N TRP A 239 4.88 -1.87 28.52
CA TRP A 239 4.56 -2.37 29.86
C TRP A 239 5.78 -2.42 30.79
N ALA A 240 6.94 -2.85 30.29
CA ALA A 240 8.18 -2.90 31.06
C ALA A 240 8.65 -1.49 31.48
N GLY A 241 8.52 -0.50 30.60
CA GLY A 241 8.84 0.91 30.90
C GLY A 241 7.94 1.53 31.96
N LEU A 242 6.65 1.17 32.00
CA LEU A 242 5.71 1.63 33.03
C LEU A 242 5.99 1.02 34.42
N LYS A 243 6.50 -0.22 34.49
CA LYS A 243 6.87 -0.84 35.77
C LYS A 243 8.18 -0.31 36.38
N LEU A 244 9.08 0.25 35.56
CA LEU A 244 10.32 0.87 36.05
C LEU A 244 10.13 2.33 36.53
N ARG A 245 8.97 2.96 36.29
CA ARG A 245 8.70 4.36 36.67
C ARG A 245 8.05 4.55 38.05
N LYS A 246 7.96 3.52 38.90
CA LYS A 246 7.57 3.67 40.31
C LYS A 246 8.73 3.34 41.25
N ARG A 247 9.57 4.35 41.51
CA ARG A 247 10.23 4.66 42.80
C ARG A 247 11.16 5.86 42.61
N VAL A 248 10.61 7.06 42.82
CA VAL A 248 11.23 8.16 43.58
C VAL A 248 10.12 8.74 44.43
#